data_AF-A0A4R6VD24-F1
#
_entry.id   AF-A0A4R6VD24-F1
#
_cell.length_a   1.000
_cell.length_b   1.000
_cell.length_c   1.000
_cell.angle_alpha   90.00
_cell.angle_beta   90.00
_cell.angle_gamma   90.00
#
_symmetry.space_group_name_H-M   'P 1'
#
loop_
_entity.id
_entity.type
_entity.pdbx_description
1 polymer ?
#
loop_
_entity_poly.entity_id
_entity_poly.type
_entity_poly.pdbx_seq_one_letter_code
_entity_poly.pdbx_strand_id
1 'polypeptide(L)'
;MTELQEMHGIAWVAALGQHLAAVVTPLLPGDRELVATGSELAVMVRRDGAPLRVATSYRLPTPSARSVLDAGAVDEILRDLQDDIAVHLGCAWPTAASGTTLSAVARDADGVIEIAFEPRRGDPAEAIVLEPFVPPPPPDEARVAG
;
A
#
# COMPACT_ATOMS: atom_id res chain seq x y z
N MET A 1 -28.69 7.18 0.77
CA MET A 1 -27.40 7.88 0.89
C MET A 1 -26.40 6.88 1.44
N THR A 2 -26.11 5.84 0.67
CA THR A 2 -25.38 4.64 1.14
C THR A 2 -24.57 4.05 -0.01
N GLU A 3 -25.21 3.90 -1.18
CA GLU A 3 -24.61 3.31 -2.38
C GLU A 3 -23.44 4.14 -2.97
N LEU A 4 -23.58 5.47 -3.05
CA LEU A 4 -22.52 6.36 -3.55
C LEU A 4 -21.27 6.39 -2.66
N GLN A 5 -21.46 6.27 -1.34
CA GLN A 5 -20.34 6.24 -0.39
C GLN A 5 -19.62 4.89 -0.44
N GLU A 6 -20.35 3.77 -0.57
CA GLU A 6 -19.75 2.45 -0.79
C GLU A 6 -18.99 2.38 -2.11
N MET A 7 -19.56 2.88 -3.20
CA MET A 7 -18.88 2.90 -4.51
C MET A 7 -17.59 3.73 -4.48
N HIS A 8 -17.61 4.88 -3.79
CA HIS A 8 -16.42 5.70 -3.61
C HIS A 8 -15.36 4.97 -2.77
N GLY A 9 -15.76 4.33 -1.68
CA GLY A 9 -14.86 3.52 -0.85
C GLY A 9 -14.20 2.38 -1.64
N ILE A 10 -14.95 1.70 -2.50
CA ILE A 10 -14.40 0.65 -3.39
C ILE A 10 -13.40 1.23 -4.39
N ALA A 11 -13.72 2.36 -5.02
CA ALA A 11 -12.83 3.02 -5.97
C ALA A 11 -11.53 3.49 -5.30
N TRP A 12 -11.64 4.01 -4.07
CA TRP A 12 -10.50 4.42 -3.26
C TRP A 12 -9.59 3.24 -2.95
N VAL A 13 -10.13 2.12 -2.47
CA VAL A 13 -9.35 0.91 -2.16
C VAL A 13 -8.65 0.37 -3.40
N ALA A 14 -9.34 0.34 -4.53
CA ALA A 14 -8.75 -0.09 -5.79
C ALA A 14 -7.59 0.82 -6.20
N ALA A 15 -7.75 2.15 -6.07
CA ALA A 15 -6.71 3.12 -6.38
C ALA A 15 -5.50 2.97 -5.43
N LEU A 16 -5.73 2.83 -4.12
CA LEU A 16 -4.67 2.57 -3.16
C LEU A 16 -3.94 1.27 -3.50
N GLY A 17 -4.66 0.19 -3.78
CA GLY A 17 -4.07 -1.09 -4.13
C GLY A 17 -3.13 -0.96 -5.35
N GLN A 18 -3.60 -0.31 -6.43
CA GLN A 18 -2.75 -0.07 -7.61
C GLN A 18 -1.53 0.79 -7.28
N HIS A 19 -1.71 1.84 -6.48
CA HIS A 19 -0.61 2.70 -6.04
C HIS A 19 0.44 1.91 -5.27
N LEU A 20 0.01 1.15 -4.25
CA LEU A 20 0.89 0.30 -3.45
C LEU A 20 1.61 -0.73 -4.32
N ALA A 21 0.90 -1.40 -5.24
CA ALA A 21 1.51 -2.32 -6.20
C ALA A 21 2.65 -1.66 -7.00
N ALA A 22 2.43 -0.44 -7.49
CA ALA A 22 3.42 0.30 -8.28
C ALA A 22 4.64 0.74 -7.46
N VAL A 23 4.44 1.28 -6.25
CA VAL A 23 5.53 1.85 -5.44
C VAL A 23 6.28 0.83 -4.60
N VAL A 24 5.63 -0.28 -4.23
CA VAL A 24 6.23 -1.34 -3.41
C VAL A 24 6.96 -2.38 -4.26
N THR A 25 6.48 -2.70 -5.46
CA THR A 25 7.12 -3.70 -6.34
C THR A 25 8.63 -3.49 -6.55
N PRO A 26 9.13 -2.26 -6.81
CA PRO A 26 10.56 -2.03 -7.00
C PRO A 26 11.43 -2.35 -5.78
N LEU A 27 10.82 -2.42 -4.59
CA LEU A 27 11.51 -2.75 -3.34
C LEU A 27 11.55 -4.26 -3.08
N LEU A 28 10.73 -5.06 -3.78
CA LEU A 28 10.73 -6.51 -3.62
C LEU A 28 11.95 -7.14 -4.33
N PRO A 29 12.33 -8.37 -3.97
CA PRO A 29 13.31 -9.13 -4.74
C PRO A 29 12.92 -9.22 -6.21
N GLY A 30 13.88 -9.18 -7.13
CA GLY A 30 13.62 -9.00 -8.57
C GLY A 30 12.82 -10.11 -9.27
N ASP A 31 12.55 -11.24 -8.61
CA ASP A 31 11.63 -12.30 -9.06
C ASP A 31 10.21 -12.13 -8.50
N ARG A 32 9.90 -11.00 -7.84
CA ARG A 32 8.62 -10.73 -7.18
C ARG A 32 7.97 -9.48 -7.72
N GLU A 33 6.65 -9.49 -7.69
CA GLU A 33 5.82 -8.38 -8.11
C GLU A 33 4.61 -8.30 -7.19
N LEU A 34 4.27 -7.10 -6.74
CA LEU A 34 3.01 -6.87 -6.04
C LEU A 34 1.97 -6.49 -7.09
N VAL A 35 0.87 -7.23 -7.14
CA VAL A 35 -0.22 -7.01 -8.10
C VAL A 35 -1.49 -6.70 -7.35
N ALA A 36 -2.19 -5.66 -7.78
CA ALA A 36 -3.48 -5.28 -7.22
C ALA A 36 -4.63 -5.69 -8.14
N THR A 37 -5.66 -6.31 -7.57
CA THR A 37 -6.92 -6.65 -8.26
C THR A 37 -8.10 -6.26 -7.38
N GLY A 38 -8.75 -5.14 -7.68
CA GLY A 38 -9.81 -4.61 -6.84
C GLY A 38 -9.31 -4.31 -5.42
N SER A 39 -9.86 -5.00 -4.43
CA SER A 39 -9.46 -4.91 -3.01
C SER A 39 -8.45 -5.97 -2.58
N GLU A 40 -7.75 -6.62 -3.50
CA GLU A 40 -6.77 -7.65 -3.19
C GLU A 40 -5.39 -7.26 -3.70
N LEU A 41 -4.38 -7.38 -2.84
CA LEU A 41 -2.97 -7.30 -3.16
C LEU A 41 -2.39 -8.71 -3.16
N ALA A 42 -1.66 -9.09 -4.20
CA ALA A 42 -1.04 -10.39 -4.30
C ALA A 42 0.45 -10.25 -4.61
N VAL A 43 1.29 -10.91 -3.83
CA VAL A 43 2.70 -11.06 -4.18
C VAL A 43 2.81 -12.21 -5.17
N MET A 44 3.15 -11.89 -6.40
CA MET A 44 3.38 -12.85 -7.46
C MET A 44 4.86 -13.18 -7.58
N VAL A 45 5.16 -14.45 -7.83
CA VAL A 45 6.51 -14.90 -8.19
C VAL A 45 6.59 -15.03 -9.70
N ARG A 46 7.58 -14.37 -10.31
CA ARG A 46 7.87 -14.48 -11.73
C ARG A 46 8.95 -15.52 -11.96
N ARG A 47 8.84 -16.23 -13.07
CA ARG A 47 9.90 -17.08 -13.62
C ARG A 47 10.07 -16.71 -15.08
N ASP A 48 11.28 -16.34 -15.48
CA ASP A 48 11.61 -15.97 -16.87
C ASP A 48 10.68 -14.87 -17.43
N GLY A 49 10.27 -13.92 -16.57
CA GLY A 49 9.38 -12.82 -16.93
C GLY A 49 7.88 -13.18 -16.96
N ALA A 50 7.48 -14.45 -16.80
CA ALA A 50 6.08 -14.85 -16.71
C ALA A 50 5.64 -15.04 -15.25
N PRO A 51 4.41 -14.62 -14.87
CA PRO A 51 3.86 -14.92 -13.55
C PRO A 51 3.69 -16.44 -13.39
N LEU A 52 4.31 -17.00 -12.33
CA LEU A 52 4.32 -18.44 -12.08
C LEU A 52 3.28 -18.84 -11.03
N ARG A 53 3.14 -18.07 -9.95
CA ARG A 53 2.20 -18.34 -8.83
C ARG A 53 2.01 -17.13 -7.92
N VAL A 54 0.89 -17.09 -7.23
CA VAL A 54 0.68 -16.22 -6.07
C VAL A 54 1.40 -16.83 -4.86
N ALA A 55 2.32 -16.08 -4.25
CA ALA A 55 3.03 -16.48 -3.03
C ALA A 55 2.18 -16.22 -1.78
N THR A 56 1.53 -15.05 -1.75
CA THR A 56 0.56 -14.63 -0.74
C THR A 56 -0.40 -13.63 -1.35
N SER A 57 -1.59 -13.51 -0.76
CA SER A 57 -2.46 -12.39 -1.01
C SER A 57 -3.01 -11.80 0.28
N TYR A 58 -3.17 -10.48 0.26
CA TYR A 58 -3.67 -9.65 1.33
C TYR A 58 -4.92 -8.95 0.82
N ARG A 59 -6.01 -9.07 1.58
CA ARG A 59 -7.26 -8.36 1.26
C ARG A 59 -7.22 -7.00 1.94
N LEU A 60 -7.23 -5.95 1.13
CA LEU A 60 -7.41 -4.59 1.62
C LEU A 60 -8.79 -4.48 2.30
N PRO A 61 -8.87 -3.85 3.47
CA PRO A 61 -10.14 -3.65 4.16
C PRO A 61 -11.07 -2.83 3.27
N THR A 62 -12.25 -3.36 2.98
CA THR A 62 -13.29 -2.59 2.30
C THR A 62 -13.85 -1.61 3.33
N PRO A 63 -13.76 -0.29 3.10
CA PRO A 63 -14.34 0.68 4.00
C PRO A 63 -15.84 0.46 4.01
N SER A 64 -16.39 0.30 5.20
CA SER A 64 -17.84 0.42 5.35
C SER A 64 -18.27 1.85 4.99
N ALA A 65 -19.53 2.06 4.61
CA ALA A 65 -20.08 3.38 4.26
C ALA A 65 -19.85 4.50 5.31
N ARG A 66 -19.36 4.16 6.51
CA ARG A 66 -19.04 5.08 7.61
C ARG A 66 -17.55 5.26 7.89
N SER A 67 -16.67 4.40 7.37
CA SER A 67 -15.23 4.50 7.64
C SER A 67 -14.55 5.22 6.49
N VAL A 68 -14.01 6.41 6.76
CA VAL A 68 -13.12 7.09 5.82
C VAL A 68 -11.78 6.34 5.87
N LEU A 69 -11.22 6.02 4.71
CA LEU A 69 -9.84 5.58 4.64
C LEU A 69 -8.96 6.82 4.73
N ASP A 70 -8.22 6.92 5.83
CA ASP A 70 -7.29 7.99 6.13
C ASP A 70 -5.86 7.45 6.22
N ALA A 71 -4.90 8.32 6.49
CA ALA A 71 -3.51 7.92 6.62
C ALA A 71 -3.27 6.88 7.73
N GLY A 72 -4.06 6.86 8.80
CA GLY A 72 -3.96 5.85 9.84
C GLY A 72 -4.37 4.47 9.34
N ALA A 73 -5.45 4.38 8.57
CA ALA A 73 -5.84 3.12 7.92
C ALA A 73 -4.78 2.64 6.91
N VAL A 74 -4.15 3.56 6.16
CA VAL A 74 -3.05 3.21 5.25
C VAL A 74 -1.82 2.71 6.01
N ASP A 75 -1.50 3.33 7.14
CA ASP A 75 -0.38 2.95 8.01
C ASP A 75 -0.54 1.51 8.51
N GLU A 76 -1.75 1.13 8.95
CA GLU A 76 -2.08 -0.24 9.35
C GLU A 76 -1.96 -1.23 8.18
N ILE A 77 -2.57 -0.92 7.03
CA ILE A 77 -2.50 -1.76 5.82
C ILE A 77 -1.05 -2.01 5.40
N LEU A 78 -0.22 -0.97 5.40
CA LEU A 78 1.19 -1.08 5.01
C LEU A 78 1.99 -1.95 5.97
N ARG A 79 1.72 -1.84 7.29
CA ARG A 79 2.37 -2.69 8.29
C ARG A 79 1.96 -4.14 8.15
N ASP A 80 0.66 -4.41 7.99
CA ASP A 80 0.16 -5.77 7.76
C ASP A 80 0.77 -6.37 6.49
N LEU A 81 0.80 -5.59 5.40
CA LEU A 81 1.40 -6.00 4.14
C LEU A 81 2.90 -6.30 4.30
N GLN A 82 3.62 -5.46 5.05
CA GLN A 82 5.03 -5.65 5.34
C GLN A 82 5.27 -6.96 6.10
N ASP A 83 4.47 -7.23 7.14
CA ASP A 83 4.57 -8.45 7.94
C ASP A 83 4.23 -9.69 7.11
N ASP A 84 3.16 -9.65 6.31
CA ASP A 84 2.76 -10.75 5.43
C ASP A 84 3.84 -11.08 4.38
N ILE A 85 4.43 -10.05 3.77
CA ILE A 85 5.54 -10.21 2.83
C ILE A 85 6.74 -10.83 3.53
N ALA A 86 7.12 -10.33 4.71
CA ALA A 86 8.26 -10.84 5.46
C ALA A 86 8.08 -12.33 5.83
N VAL A 87 6.88 -12.71 6.27
CA VAL A 87 6.54 -14.11 6.57
C VAL A 87 6.67 -15.00 5.32
N HIS A 88 6.15 -14.56 4.18
CA HIS A 88 6.11 -15.38 2.97
C HIS A 88 7.43 -15.40 2.18
N LEU A 89 8.23 -14.34 2.26
CA LEU A 89 9.56 -14.30 1.67
C LEU A 89 10.62 -14.91 2.60
N GLY A 90 10.32 -15.09 3.89
CA GLY A 90 11.25 -15.63 4.87
C GLY A 90 12.45 -14.71 5.13
N CYS A 91 12.31 -13.41 4.89
CA CYS A 91 13.36 -12.42 5.09
C CYS A 91 12.80 -11.09 5.62
N ALA A 92 13.65 -10.34 6.31
CA ALA A 92 13.31 -8.99 6.74
C ALA A 92 13.28 -8.04 5.53
N TRP A 93 12.19 -7.29 5.40
CA TRP A 93 11.96 -6.34 4.32
C TRP A 93 11.08 -5.18 4.82
N PRO A 94 11.25 -3.94 4.27
CA PRO A 94 12.40 -3.48 3.50
C PRO A 94 13.56 -3.11 4.43
N THR A 95 14.78 -3.06 3.88
CA THR A 95 15.98 -2.66 4.62
C THR A 95 16.62 -1.43 4.00
N ALA A 96 17.19 -0.56 4.84
CA ALA A 96 18.05 0.52 4.37
C ALA A 96 19.39 -0.03 3.87
N ALA A 97 20.21 0.84 3.24
CA ALA A 97 21.56 0.49 2.79
C ALA A 97 22.47 -0.03 3.92
N SER A 98 22.19 0.32 5.18
CA SER A 98 22.87 -0.18 6.38
C SER A 98 22.48 -1.61 6.78
N GLY A 99 21.46 -2.20 6.15
CA GLY A 99 20.89 -3.49 6.53
C GLY A 99 19.84 -3.44 7.64
N THR A 100 19.56 -2.26 8.20
CA THR A 100 18.49 -2.05 9.19
C THR A 100 17.12 -2.32 8.56
N THR A 101 16.29 -3.12 9.22
CA THR A 101 14.87 -3.27 8.86
C THR A 101 14.10 -2.01 9.20
N LEU A 102 13.40 -1.48 8.20
CA LEU A 102 12.59 -0.27 8.32
C LEU A 102 11.15 -0.65 8.65
N SER A 103 10.38 0.28 9.22
CA SER A 103 8.95 0.10 9.50
C SER A 103 8.13 0.99 8.58
N ALA A 104 7.06 0.45 8.02
CA ALA A 104 6.15 1.23 7.19
C ALA A 104 5.45 2.33 8.01
N VAL A 105 5.31 3.49 7.39
CA VAL A 105 4.60 4.64 7.92
C VAL A 105 3.77 5.30 6.83
N ALA A 106 2.53 5.67 7.15
CA ALA A 106 1.74 6.60 6.35
C ALA A 106 1.31 7.83 7.18
N ARG A 107 1.30 9.00 6.54
CA ARG A 107 0.92 10.27 7.18
C ARG A 107 0.04 11.09 6.26
N ASP A 108 -0.91 11.79 6.86
CA ASP A 108 -1.71 12.79 6.13
C ASP A 108 -0.93 14.11 6.06
N ALA A 109 -0.83 14.64 4.86
CA ALA A 109 -0.25 15.93 4.56
C ALA A 109 -1.17 16.67 3.57
N ASP A 110 -2.08 17.49 4.11
CA ASP A 110 -3.01 18.32 3.34
C ASP A 110 -3.86 17.51 2.34
N GLY A 111 -4.37 16.35 2.78
CA GLY A 111 -5.20 15.46 1.96
C GLY A 111 -4.40 14.59 0.97
N VAL A 112 -3.08 14.62 1.04
CA VAL A 112 -2.18 13.68 0.38
C VAL A 112 -1.63 12.72 1.43
N ILE A 113 -1.60 11.43 1.12
CA ILE A 113 -1.04 10.42 2.01
C ILE A 113 0.43 10.20 1.64
N GLU A 114 1.33 10.71 2.48
CA GLU A 114 2.76 10.43 2.39
C GLU A 114 3.04 9.01 2.87
N ILE A 115 3.86 8.27 2.12
CA ILE A 115 4.19 6.87 2.40
C ILE A 115 5.72 6.74 2.48
N ALA A 116 6.21 6.13 3.55
CA ALA A 116 7.63 5.87 3.74
C ALA A 116 7.89 4.58 4.51
N PHE A 117 9.11 4.07 4.39
CA PHE A 117 9.67 3.10 5.33
C PHE A 117 10.75 3.78 6.15
N GLU A 118 10.59 3.80 7.46
CA GLU A 118 11.43 4.59 8.35
C GLU A 118 12.20 3.75 9.37
N PRO A 119 13.39 4.19 9.76
CA PRO A 119 14.13 3.57 10.86
C PRO A 119 13.36 3.70 12.17
N ARG A 120 13.56 2.73 13.07
CA ARG A 120 13.16 2.92 14.46
C ARG A 120 13.95 4.08 15.06
N ARG A 121 13.31 4.82 15.98
CA ARG A 121 13.93 5.99 16.62
C ARG A 121 15.30 5.66 17.21
N GLY A 122 16.33 6.38 16.78
CA GLY A 122 17.71 6.22 17.23
C GLY A 122 18.56 5.27 16.38
N ASP A 123 17.99 4.63 15.35
CA ASP A 123 18.74 3.87 14.37
C ASP A 123 19.37 4.82 13.32
N PRO A 124 20.63 4.58 12.89
CA PRO A 124 21.31 5.41 11.90
C PRO A 124 20.83 5.22 10.45
N ALA A 125 19.84 4.36 10.20
CA ALA A 125 19.34 4.10 8.84
C ALA A 125 18.57 5.27 8.22
N GLU A 126 18.68 5.40 6.90
CA GLU A 126 17.91 6.36 6.11
C GLU A 126 16.52 5.80 5.77
N ALA A 127 15.52 6.68 5.73
CA ALA A 127 14.17 6.32 5.30
C ALA A 127 14.11 6.10 3.78
N ILE A 128 13.21 5.23 3.35
CA ILE A 128 12.83 5.08 1.94
C ILE A 128 11.50 5.80 1.76
N VAL A 129 11.52 6.95 1.10
CA VAL A 129 10.32 7.73 0.79
C VAL A 129 9.75 7.25 -0.55
N LEU A 130 8.45 6.97 -0.58
CA LEU A 130 7.75 6.53 -1.78
C LEU A 130 6.97 7.68 -2.41
N GLU A 131 6.50 7.46 -3.63
CA GLU A 131 5.54 8.36 -4.25
C GLU A 131 4.28 8.46 -3.36
N PRO A 132 3.84 9.68 -3.00
CA PRO A 132 2.68 9.85 -2.15
C PRO A 132 1.40 9.45 -2.89
N PHE A 133 0.40 9.03 -2.13
CA PHE A 133 -0.91 8.68 -2.67
C PHE A 133 -1.87 9.86 -2.56
N VAL A 134 -2.55 10.18 -3.65
CA VAL A 134 -3.63 11.18 -3.66
C VAL A 134 -4.97 10.45 -3.65
N PRO A 135 -5.72 10.49 -2.53
CA PRO A 135 -7.09 10.02 -2.45
C PRO A 135 -7.95 10.55 -3.62
N PRO A 136 -8.75 9.69 -4.29
CA PRO A 136 -9.76 10.20 -5.20
C PRO A 136 -10.72 11.15 -4.47
N PRO A 137 -11.22 12.20 -5.14
CA PRO A 137 -12.10 13.19 -4.52
C PRO A 137 -13.43 12.54 -4.12
N PRO A 138 -14.07 13.01 -3.02
CA PRO A 138 -15.37 12.53 -2.60
C PRO A 138 -16.44 12.79 -3.68
N PRO A 139 -17.50 11.97 -3.72
CA PRO A 139 -18.49 11.99 -4.80
C PRO A 139 -19.25 13.32 -4.96
N ASP A 140 -19.32 14.16 -3.91
CA ASP A 140 -19.96 15.48 -4.00
C ASP A 140 -19.08 16.57 -4.64
N GLU A 141 -17.74 16.45 -4.60
CA GLU A 141 -16.83 17.44 -5.20
C GLU A 141 -16.61 17.23 -6.70
N ALA A 142 -16.80 16.01 -7.20
CA ALA A 142 -16.73 15.71 -8.64
C ALA A 142 -17.80 16.44 -9.48
N ARG A 143 -18.85 16.97 -8.83
CA ARG A 143 -19.94 17.71 -9.49
C ARG A 143 -19.67 19.19 -9.72
N VAL A 144 -18.65 19.77 -9.09
CA VAL A 144 -18.39 21.23 -9.15
C VAL A 144 -17.36 21.58 -10.24
N ALA A 145 -16.71 20.58 -10.83
CA ALA A 145 -15.70 20.74 -11.88
C ALA A 145 -16.22 20.48 -13.31
N GLY A 146 -17.54 20.33 -13.50
CA GLY A 146 -18.19 20.04 -14.79
C GLY A 146 -19.05 21.18 -15.30
#